data_AF-A0A2D6PVZ7-F1
#
_entry.id   AF-A0A2D6PVZ7-F1
#
_cell.length_a   1.000
_cell.length_b   1.000
_cell.length_c   1.000
_cell.angle_alpha   90.00
_cell.angle_beta   90.00
_cell.angle_gamma   90.00
#
_symmetry.space_group_name_H-M   'P 1'
#
loop_
_entity.id
_entity.type
_entity.pdbx_description
1 polymer ?
#
loop_
_entity_poly.entity_id
_entity_poly.type
_entity_poly.pdbx_seq_one_letter_code
_entity_poly.pdbx_strand_id
1 'polypeptide(L)'
;MGTVDPDRILSQMEQLPPLPEAVARFIDGDPSTTERDVARSLMAALSPEGPDTLGHGPWWGHALATAMGARRIAEETGRTEPREAFVAGLLHDVGHLVLVTLVPAAFRDVLGSQGHDVRFLALERQQCGLDHVRAGIQLIRRWQLPDPIAAAVAQHHVASFENEIPPVTTAAIVVADTWAQVLGCGYDFPIWRLSGRTEEAASSLNLLWGDQLRLLESLDREIVDLALEFGVPVSRPSIEAPGLGERAALWVSLHGSEPTPLGTLLLRHRGFRVIHIASTDSIQPREAELVLIDSPWAEPEEVVDLVDEIVPGRRASVALLSDPRPDQCMRRRDTESGICGIPRLFTAFDLRWVESCPVNS
;
A
#
# COMPACT_ATOMS: atom_id res chain seq x y z
N MET A 1 24.84 -15.08 2.82
CA MET A 1 25.94 -14.40 3.53
C MET A 1 25.70 -14.46 5.04
N GLY A 2 26.55 -13.84 5.87
CA GLY A 2 26.20 -13.47 7.25
C GLY A 2 25.58 -12.06 7.30
N THR A 3 24.81 -11.78 8.35
CA THR A 3 24.18 -10.47 8.62
C THR A 3 25.22 -9.34 8.66
N VAL A 4 24.89 -8.18 8.10
CA VAL A 4 25.71 -6.97 8.26
C VAL A 4 25.56 -6.41 9.67
N ASP A 5 26.68 -5.99 10.26
CA ASP A 5 26.73 -5.34 11.57
C ASP A 5 25.98 -3.98 11.55
N PRO A 6 24.97 -3.75 12.41
CA PRO A 6 24.26 -2.47 12.48
C PRO A 6 25.18 -1.27 12.75
N ASP A 7 26.22 -1.42 13.59
CA ASP A 7 27.12 -0.31 13.95
C ASP A 7 28.00 0.10 12.77
N ARG A 8 28.24 -0.82 11.82
CA ARG A 8 28.85 -0.50 10.53
C ARG A 8 27.95 0.43 9.70
N ILE A 9 26.64 0.19 9.64
CA ILE A 9 25.74 1.11 8.92
C ILE A 9 25.70 2.47 9.61
N LEU A 10 25.59 2.51 10.94
CA LEU A 10 25.55 3.76 11.70
C LEU A 10 26.82 4.60 11.50
N SER A 11 28.01 3.99 11.50
CA SER A 11 29.28 4.67 11.22
C SER A 11 29.46 5.11 9.76
N GLN A 12 28.66 4.58 8.82
CA GLN A 12 28.68 4.98 7.40
C GLN A 12 27.63 6.06 7.06
N MET A 13 26.72 6.43 7.98
CA MET A 13 25.74 7.51 7.80
C MET A 13 26.36 8.88 7.45
N GLU A 14 27.63 9.10 7.79
CA GLU A 14 28.36 10.33 7.42
C GLU A 14 28.62 10.46 5.91
N GLN A 15 28.55 9.36 5.16
CA GLN A 15 28.75 9.32 3.70
C GLN A 15 27.51 9.77 2.91
N LEU A 16 26.34 9.80 3.56
CA LEU A 16 25.09 10.27 2.97
C LEU A 16 25.07 11.81 2.86
N PRO A 17 24.41 12.38 1.85
CA PRO A 17 24.37 13.83 1.64
C PRO A 17 23.76 14.60 2.83
N PRO A 18 24.07 15.91 2.98
CA PRO A 18 23.30 16.80 3.83
C PRO A 18 21.87 16.98 3.27
N LEU A 19 20.98 17.56 4.09
CA LEU A 19 19.63 17.92 3.65
C LEU A 19 19.72 18.90 2.47
N PRO A 20 19.07 18.64 1.30
CA PRO A 20 19.12 19.58 0.20
C PRO A 20 18.42 20.90 0.55
N GLU A 21 19.03 22.03 0.15
CA GLU A 21 18.57 23.40 0.53
C GLU A 21 17.09 23.65 0.20
N ALA A 22 16.61 23.12 -0.92
CA ALA A 22 15.21 23.24 -1.33
C ALA A 22 14.24 22.55 -0.36
N VAL A 23 14.63 21.44 0.28
CA VAL A 23 13.78 20.76 1.28
C VAL A 23 13.65 21.63 2.54
N ALA A 24 14.76 22.19 3.02
CA ALA A 24 14.76 23.08 4.18
C ALA A 24 13.91 24.33 3.91
N ARG A 25 14.18 25.05 2.82
CA ARG A 25 13.44 26.25 2.43
C ARG A 25 11.94 25.98 2.21
N PHE A 26 11.59 24.82 1.66
CA PHE A 26 10.19 24.45 1.47
C PHE A 26 9.47 24.24 2.81
N ILE A 27 10.10 23.59 3.80
CA ILE A 27 9.56 23.44 5.16
C ILE A 27 9.48 24.80 5.87
N ASP A 28 10.48 25.66 5.72
CA ASP A 28 10.49 27.05 6.23
C ASP A 28 9.44 27.97 5.56
N GLY A 29 8.59 27.43 4.68
CA GLY A 29 7.46 28.14 4.07
C GLY A 29 7.82 29.05 2.90
N ASP A 30 9.03 28.92 2.32
CA ASP A 30 9.47 29.74 1.19
C ASP A 30 8.48 29.64 0.01
N PRO A 31 7.88 30.77 -0.44
CA PRO A 31 6.94 30.79 -1.56
C PRO A 31 7.63 30.70 -2.93
N SER A 32 8.96 30.84 -3.00
CA SER A 32 9.75 30.69 -4.23
C SER A 32 10.25 29.27 -4.49
N THR A 33 10.19 28.39 -3.48
CA THR A 33 10.58 26.98 -3.61
C THR A 33 9.35 26.11 -3.84
N THR A 34 9.35 25.26 -4.89
CA THR A 34 8.21 24.40 -5.24
C THR A 34 8.42 22.93 -4.88
N GLU A 35 7.32 22.18 -4.80
CA GLU A 35 7.31 20.70 -4.69
C GLU A 35 8.23 20.01 -5.70
N ARG A 36 8.32 20.54 -6.92
CA ARG A 36 9.17 20.03 -8.00
C ARG A 36 10.65 20.21 -7.67
N ASP A 37 11.02 21.30 -7.01
CA ASP A 37 12.40 21.61 -6.66
C ASP A 37 12.85 20.77 -5.46
N VAL A 38 11.95 20.56 -4.49
CA VAL A 38 12.09 19.57 -3.40
C VAL A 38 12.35 18.18 -3.99
N ALA A 39 11.42 17.66 -4.80
CA ALA A 39 11.53 16.33 -5.40
C ALA A 39 12.80 16.18 -6.24
N ARG A 40 13.10 17.13 -7.13
CA ARG A 40 14.31 17.12 -7.98
C ARG A 40 15.60 17.16 -7.16
N SER A 41 15.63 17.92 -6.06
CA SER A 41 16.80 18.00 -5.18
C SER A 41 17.03 16.72 -4.38
N LEU A 42 15.97 16.06 -3.92
CA LEU A 42 16.04 14.76 -3.24
C LEU A 42 16.45 13.65 -4.19
N MET A 43 15.88 13.61 -5.41
CA MET A 43 16.29 12.67 -6.46
C MET A 43 17.77 12.81 -6.81
N ALA A 44 18.25 14.04 -7.01
CA ALA A 44 19.65 14.31 -7.34
C ALA A 44 20.62 14.00 -6.19
N ALA A 45 20.16 14.08 -4.93
CA ALA A 45 20.99 13.79 -3.76
C ALA A 45 21.04 12.29 -3.40
N LEU A 46 19.92 11.56 -3.56
CA LEU A 46 19.75 10.20 -3.04
C LEU A 46 19.76 9.08 -4.09
N SER A 47 19.84 9.40 -5.39
CA SER A 47 19.98 8.37 -6.43
C SER A 47 21.46 7.95 -6.57
N PRO A 48 21.84 6.69 -6.26
CA PRO A 48 23.23 6.25 -6.33
C PRO A 48 23.74 6.14 -7.78
N GLU A 49 25.00 6.49 -8.00
CA GLU A 49 25.66 6.30 -9.30
C GLU A 49 26.08 4.83 -9.50
N GLY A 50 25.65 4.20 -10.60
CA GLY A 50 26.18 2.90 -11.03
C GLY A 50 25.24 2.07 -11.91
N PRO A 51 25.65 0.84 -12.29
CA PRO A 51 24.78 -0.13 -12.98
C PRO A 51 23.85 -0.90 -12.03
N ASP A 52 24.05 -0.76 -10.71
CA ASP A 52 23.27 -1.43 -9.66
C ASP A 52 22.03 -0.64 -9.22
N THR A 53 21.53 0.25 -10.10
CA THR A 53 20.30 1.03 -9.93
C THR A 53 19.06 0.14 -10.01
N LEU A 54 18.87 -0.70 -9.00
CA LEU A 54 17.64 -1.44 -8.72
C LEU A 54 16.47 -0.45 -8.78
N GLY A 55 15.55 -0.68 -9.72
CA GLY A 55 14.82 0.38 -10.41
C GLY A 55 14.29 1.51 -9.53
N HIS A 56 15.01 2.64 -9.49
CA HIS A 56 14.61 3.82 -8.72
C HIS A 56 13.31 4.45 -9.24
N GLY A 57 12.92 4.19 -10.49
CA GLY A 57 11.68 4.67 -11.10
C GLY A 57 10.44 4.33 -10.26
N PRO A 58 10.07 3.04 -10.10
CA PRO A 58 8.98 2.63 -9.21
C PRO A 58 9.08 3.18 -7.78
N TRP A 59 10.27 3.23 -7.18
CA TRP A 59 10.45 3.79 -5.83
C TRP A 59 10.08 5.28 -5.76
N TRP A 60 10.61 6.10 -6.67
CA TRP A 60 10.26 7.52 -6.75
C TRP A 60 8.81 7.74 -7.18
N GLY A 61 8.23 6.84 -7.98
CA GLY A 61 6.81 6.85 -8.32
C GLY A 61 5.91 6.68 -7.08
N HIS A 62 6.24 5.72 -6.22
CA HIS A 62 5.57 5.56 -4.94
C HIS A 62 5.75 6.79 -4.04
N ALA A 63 6.99 7.23 -3.81
CA ALA A 63 7.28 8.39 -2.96
C ALA A 63 6.58 9.68 -3.42
N LEU A 64 6.54 9.96 -4.73
CA LEU A 64 5.79 11.09 -5.30
C LEU A 64 4.28 10.92 -5.06
N ALA A 65 3.71 9.76 -5.37
CA ALA A 65 2.29 9.50 -5.19
C ALA A 65 1.85 9.63 -3.71
N THR A 66 2.64 9.11 -2.78
CA THR A 66 2.44 9.25 -1.33
C THR A 66 2.57 10.72 -0.88
N ALA A 67 3.56 11.47 -1.39
CA ALA A 67 3.71 12.90 -1.11
C ALA A 67 2.49 13.73 -1.54
N MET A 68 2.02 13.51 -2.77
CA MET A 68 0.88 14.23 -3.34
C MET A 68 -0.43 13.83 -2.65
N GLY A 69 -0.60 12.55 -2.32
CA GLY A 69 -1.72 12.08 -1.51
C GLY A 69 -1.74 12.70 -0.11
N ALA A 70 -0.60 12.71 0.58
CA ALA A 70 -0.48 13.26 1.93
C ALA A 70 -0.72 14.78 1.94
N ARG A 71 -0.19 15.53 0.95
CA ARG A 71 -0.51 16.94 0.74
C ARG A 71 -2.02 17.16 0.59
N ARG A 72 -2.67 16.40 -0.30
CA ARG A 72 -4.12 16.53 -0.55
C ARG A 72 -4.98 16.20 0.66
N ILE A 73 -4.56 15.23 1.46
CA ILE A 73 -5.22 14.89 2.73
C ILE A 73 -5.02 16.02 3.76
N ALA A 74 -3.84 16.65 3.81
CA ALA A 74 -3.59 17.84 4.62
C ALA A 74 -4.46 19.04 4.19
N GLU A 75 -4.54 19.29 2.88
CA GLU A 75 -5.36 20.35 2.26
C GLU A 75 -6.87 20.17 2.53
N GLU A 76 -7.39 18.94 2.42
CA GLU A 76 -8.80 18.63 2.67
C GLU A 76 -9.17 18.65 4.16
N THR A 77 -8.32 18.09 5.02
CA THR A 77 -8.65 17.91 6.45
C THR A 77 -8.26 19.10 7.32
N GLY A 78 -7.28 19.90 6.90
CA GLY A 78 -6.72 21.02 7.67
C GLY A 78 -6.00 20.62 8.96
N ARG A 79 -5.64 19.35 9.15
CA ARG A 79 -5.11 18.83 10.44
C ARG A 79 -3.58 18.80 10.56
N THR A 80 -2.87 18.78 9.45
CA THR A 80 -1.39 18.79 9.36
C THR A 80 -0.99 19.84 8.32
N GLU A 81 0.23 20.35 8.40
CA GLU A 81 0.72 21.33 7.40
C GLU A 81 1.00 20.61 6.06
N PRO A 82 0.54 21.13 4.89
CA PRO A 82 0.66 20.42 3.62
C PRO A 82 2.09 20.24 3.07
N ARG A 83 3.02 21.15 3.35
CA ARG A 83 4.43 21.06 2.94
C ARG A 83 5.17 20.02 3.78
N GLU A 84 4.92 19.97 5.09
CA GLU A 84 5.39 18.89 5.97
C GLU A 84 4.84 17.53 5.53
N ALA A 85 3.55 17.44 5.21
CA ALA A 85 2.92 16.22 4.72
C ALA A 85 3.50 15.76 3.37
N PHE A 86 3.74 16.69 2.45
CA PHE A 86 4.40 16.40 1.16
C PHE A 86 5.83 15.86 1.37
N VAL A 87 6.65 16.52 2.20
CA VAL A 87 8.02 16.07 2.48
C VAL A 87 8.03 14.73 3.23
N ALA A 88 7.11 14.52 4.18
CA ALA A 88 6.93 13.22 4.84
C ALA A 88 6.64 12.11 3.81
N GLY A 89 5.82 12.37 2.79
CA GLY A 89 5.50 11.37 1.77
C GLY A 89 6.65 11.10 0.81
N LEU A 90 7.45 12.10 0.48
CA LEU A 90 8.70 11.88 -0.27
C LEU A 90 9.75 11.08 0.52
N LEU A 91 9.66 11.07 1.86
CA LEU A 91 10.71 10.53 2.74
C LEU A 91 10.30 9.32 3.58
N HIS A 92 9.04 8.86 3.55
CA HIS A 92 8.58 7.73 4.38
C HIS A 92 9.47 6.49 4.23
N ASP A 93 9.70 6.04 2.99
CA ASP A 93 10.52 4.88 2.66
C ASP A 93 12.03 5.20 2.49
N VAL A 94 12.51 6.40 2.84
CA VAL A 94 13.86 6.87 2.45
C VAL A 94 15.00 5.95 2.92
N GLY A 95 14.72 5.13 3.95
CA GLY A 95 15.61 4.06 4.39
C GLY A 95 15.95 3.02 3.33
N HIS A 96 15.10 2.75 2.33
CA HIS A 96 15.43 1.88 1.20
C HIS A 96 16.59 2.46 0.37
N LEU A 97 16.62 3.78 0.16
CA LEU A 97 17.75 4.46 -0.49
C LEU A 97 19.01 4.47 0.40
N VAL A 98 18.85 4.52 1.72
CA VAL A 98 19.98 4.35 2.67
C VAL A 98 20.55 2.94 2.60
N LEU A 99 19.71 1.89 2.61
CA LEU A 99 20.15 0.50 2.57
C LEU A 99 20.80 0.13 1.21
N VAL A 100 20.24 0.56 0.08
CA VAL A 100 20.87 0.31 -1.23
C VAL A 100 22.19 1.07 -1.39
N THR A 101 22.35 2.25 -0.75
CA THR A 101 23.60 3.02 -0.82
C THR A 101 24.69 2.43 0.09
N LEU A 102 24.36 2.10 1.35
CA LEU A 102 25.37 1.68 2.34
C LEU A 102 25.63 0.16 2.35
N VAL A 103 24.65 -0.67 1.99
CA VAL A 103 24.75 -2.14 1.96
C VAL A 103 24.17 -2.78 0.68
N PRO A 104 24.53 -2.31 -0.54
CA PRO A 104 23.93 -2.72 -1.82
C PRO A 104 23.90 -4.22 -2.09
N ALA A 105 24.88 -4.98 -1.60
CA ALA A 105 24.91 -6.44 -1.75
C ALA A 105 23.83 -7.12 -0.90
N ALA A 106 23.73 -6.77 0.38
CA ALA A 106 22.76 -7.37 1.29
C ALA A 106 21.32 -6.94 0.95
N PHE A 107 21.12 -5.68 0.55
CA PHE A 107 19.78 -5.20 0.17
C PHE A 107 19.29 -5.81 -1.15
N ARG A 108 20.20 -6.12 -2.09
CA ARG A 108 19.87 -6.91 -3.29
C ARG A 108 19.47 -8.35 -2.97
N ASP A 109 20.15 -8.98 -2.00
CA ASP A 109 19.76 -10.33 -1.54
C ASP A 109 18.37 -10.30 -0.87
N VAL A 110 18.00 -9.23 -0.14
CA VAL A 110 16.63 -9.00 0.37
C VAL A 110 15.61 -8.90 -0.77
N LEU A 111 15.84 -8.03 -1.75
CA LEU A 111 14.94 -7.84 -2.91
C LEU A 111 14.83 -9.11 -3.80
N GLY A 112 15.89 -9.93 -3.86
CA GLY A 112 15.87 -11.22 -4.55
C GLY A 112 15.03 -12.29 -3.84
N SER A 113 14.89 -12.19 -2.51
CA SER A 113 14.05 -13.11 -1.73
C SER A 113 12.57 -12.70 -1.73
N GLN A 114 11.76 -13.46 -2.47
CA GLN A 114 10.30 -13.33 -2.61
C GLN A 114 9.57 -13.46 -1.24
N GLY A 115 9.47 -12.37 -0.49
CA GLY A 115 8.93 -12.37 0.88
C GLY A 115 8.11 -11.13 1.22
N HIS A 116 6.79 -11.29 1.29
CA HIS A 116 5.87 -10.17 1.54
C HIS A 116 5.97 -9.58 2.98
N ASP A 117 6.12 -8.26 3.03
CA ASP A 117 5.71 -7.35 4.12
C ASP A 117 6.27 -7.64 5.52
N VAL A 118 5.51 -8.32 6.40
CA VAL A 118 5.96 -8.67 7.76
C VAL A 118 7.23 -9.53 7.74
N ARG A 119 7.48 -10.25 6.64
CA ARG A 119 8.77 -10.91 6.40
C ARG A 119 9.85 -9.93 5.95
N PHE A 120 9.53 -8.91 5.17
CA PHE A 120 10.48 -7.96 4.58
C PHE A 120 11.26 -7.17 5.64
N LEU A 121 10.60 -6.48 6.58
CA LEU A 121 11.28 -5.79 7.69
C LEU A 121 12.16 -6.72 8.54
N ALA A 122 11.73 -7.98 8.73
CA ALA A 122 12.51 -8.99 9.45
C ALA A 122 13.71 -9.49 8.62
N LEU A 123 13.58 -9.52 7.30
CA LEU A 123 14.56 -9.97 6.32
C LEU A 123 15.64 -8.91 6.09
N GLU A 124 15.28 -7.63 6.05
CA GLU A 124 16.22 -6.50 6.13
C GLU A 124 17.04 -6.58 7.43
N ARG A 125 16.39 -6.70 8.60
CA ARG A 125 17.09 -6.91 9.89
C ARG A 125 18.02 -8.13 9.86
N GLN A 126 17.61 -9.21 9.22
CA GLN A 126 18.39 -10.45 9.13
C GLN A 126 19.58 -10.35 8.17
N GLN A 127 19.48 -9.59 7.07
CA GLN A 127 20.52 -9.50 6.04
C GLN A 127 21.35 -8.21 6.17
N CYS A 128 20.69 -7.07 6.23
CA CYS A 128 21.26 -5.74 6.38
C CYS A 128 21.53 -5.31 7.84
N GLY A 129 20.99 -6.01 8.85
CA GLY A 129 21.15 -5.66 10.27
C GLY A 129 20.21 -4.55 10.76
N LEU A 130 19.75 -3.69 9.85
CA LEU A 130 18.69 -2.69 10.05
C LEU A 130 17.57 -2.91 9.02
N ASP A 131 16.36 -2.56 9.42
CA ASP A 131 15.24 -2.29 8.51
C ASP A 131 15.31 -0.86 7.94
N HIS A 132 14.58 -0.59 6.85
CA HIS A 132 14.55 0.74 6.26
C HIS A 132 13.97 1.79 7.23
N VAL A 133 12.95 1.47 8.04
CA VAL A 133 12.35 2.39 9.03
C VAL A 133 13.45 2.97 9.94
N ARG A 134 14.30 2.11 10.51
CA ARG A 134 15.43 2.50 11.38
C ARG A 134 16.54 3.21 10.63
N ALA A 135 16.81 2.82 9.37
CA ALA A 135 17.83 3.45 8.53
C ALA A 135 17.41 4.89 8.12
N GLY A 136 16.16 5.05 7.68
CA GLY A 136 15.55 6.34 7.35
C GLY A 136 15.53 7.27 8.56
N ILE A 137 15.13 6.77 9.74
CA ILE A 137 15.15 7.57 10.98
C ILE A 137 16.54 8.11 11.35
N GLN A 138 17.65 7.43 11.02
CA GLN A 138 18.97 8.03 11.21
C GLN A 138 19.21 9.21 10.24
N LEU A 139 18.78 9.09 8.98
CA LEU A 139 18.90 10.15 7.99
C LEU A 139 18.04 11.38 8.37
N ILE A 140 16.78 11.18 8.74
CA ILE A 140 15.87 12.23 9.20
C ILE A 140 16.45 12.98 10.41
N ARG A 141 17.03 12.25 11.38
CA ARG A 141 17.72 12.84 12.55
C ARG A 141 19.00 13.59 12.19
N ARG A 142 19.83 13.04 11.29
CA ARG A 142 21.03 13.70 10.74
C ARG A 142 20.66 15.01 10.04
N TRP A 143 19.53 15.04 9.35
CA TRP A 143 18.98 16.21 8.66
C TRP A 143 18.20 17.17 9.57
N GLN A 144 17.97 16.82 10.84
CA GLN A 144 17.26 17.64 11.84
C GLN A 144 15.85 18.07 11.39
N LEU A 145 15.17 17.20 10.63
CA LEU A 145 13.81 17.46 10.14
C LEU A 145 12.77 17.40 11.27
N PRO A 146 11.66 18.15 11.16
CA PRO A 146 10.58 18.20 12.15
C PRO A 146 10.06 16.84 12.64
N ASP A 147 9.67 16.80 13.93
CA ASP A 147 9.08 15.62 14.58
C ASP A 147 7.88 14.99 13.83
N PRO A 148 6.97 15.74 13.16
CA PRO A 148 5.88 15.13 12.38
C PRO A 148 6.37 14.29 11.19
N ILE A 149 7.46 14.71 10.53
CA ILE A 149 8.12 13.94 9.47
C ILE A 149 8.81 12.71 10.09
N ALA A 150 9.51 12.88 11.21
CA ALA A 150 10.14 11.76 11.92
C ALA A 150 9.13 10.73 12.43
N ALA A 151 7.95 11.15 12.89
CA ALA A 151 6.87 10.25 13.29
C ALA A 151 6.36 9.42 12.11
N ALA A 152 6.13 10.06 10.95
CA ALA A 152 5.72 9.36 9.74
C ALA A 152 6.74 8.31 9.29
N VAL A 153 8.03 8.68 9.19
CA VAL A 153 9.11 7.73 8.84
C VAL A 153 9.23 6.61 9.89
N ALA A 154 8.92 6.85 11.17
CA ALA A 154 9.01 5.83 12.22
C ALA A 154 7.82 4.85 12.26
N GLN A 155 6.65 5.23 11.75
CA GLN A 155 5.38 4.56 12.07
C GLN A 155 4.52 4.17 10.86
N HIS A 156 4.87 4.55 9.62
CA HIS A 156 4.11 4.16 8.41
C HIS A 156 4.00 2.64 8.23
N HIS A 157 4.83 1.82 8.88
CA HIS A 157 4.77 0.35 8.89
C HIS A 157 4.01 -0.27 10.07
N VAL A 158 3.34 0.50 10.92
CA VAL A 158 2.57 -0.07 12.04
C VAL A 158 1.38 -0.90 11.56
N ALA A 159 1.05 -1.98 12.27
CA ALA A 159 0.01 -2.93 11.90
C ALA A 159 -1.41 -2.48 12.31
N SER A 160 -1.52 -1.72 13.39
CA SER A 160 -2.70 -1.03 13.91
C SER A 160 -2.20 0.04 14.89
N PHE A 161 -3.02 1.06 15.16
CA PHE A 161 -2.72 2.06 16.19
C PHE A 161 -3.23 1.65 17.59
N GLU A 162 -3.73 0.43 17.77
CA GLU A 162 -4.17 -0.15 19.06
C GLU A 162 -5.21 0.68 19.83
N ASN A 163 -5.99 1.51 19.11
CA ASN A 163 -6.94 2.53 19.61
C ASN A 163 -6.30 3.81 20.21
N GLU A 164 -4.97 3.99 20.10
CA GLU A 164 -4.35 5.30 20.27
C GLU A 164 -4.65 6.18 19.04
N ILE A 165 -4.62 7.50 19.21
CA ILE A 165 -4.77 8.44 18.10
C ILE A 165 -3.40 8.58 17.41
N PRO A 166 -3.25 8.22 16.13
CA PRO A 166 -1.99 8.38 15.41
C PRO A 166 -1.56 9.85 15.33
N PRO A 167 -0.25 10.15 15.27
CA PRO A 167 0.22 11.46 14.85
C PRO A 167 -0.36 11.81 13.48
N VAL A 168 -0.91 13.02 13.33
CA VAL A 168 -1.74 13.38 12.18
C VAL A 168 -1.02 13.16 10.84
N THR A 169 0.26 13.53 10.77
CA THR A 169 1.09 13.35 9.58
C THR A 169 1.32 11.86 9.29
N THR A 170 1.58 11.03 10.30
CA THR A 170 1.62 9.56 10.16
C THR A 170 0.31 9.01 9.59
N ALA A 171 -0.84 9.48 10.08
CA ALA A 171 -2.14 9.04 9.59
C ALA A 171 -2.37 9.43 8.11
N ALA A 172 -2.03 10.67 7.73
CA ALA A 172 -2.12 11.12 6.34
C ALA A 172 -1.20 10.30 5.42
N ILE A 173 -0.02 9.92 5.91
CA ILE A 173 0.97 9.12 5.18
C ILE A 173 0.50 7.67 4.99
N VAL A 174 -0.02 7.00 6.02
CA VAL A 174 -0.56 5.62 5.88
C VAL A 174 -1.71 5.55 4.88
N VAL A 175 -2.57 6.57 4.84
CA VAL A 175 -3.64 6.67 3.83
C VAL A 175 -3.07 6.94 2.43
N ALA A 176 -2.11 7.85 2.31
CA ALA A 176 -1.52 8.23 1.03
C ALA A 176 -0.64 7.13 0.39
N ASP A 177 0.13 6.39 1.18
CA ASP A 177 0.86 5.17 0.77
C ASP A 177 -0.13 4.16 0.17
N THR A 178 -1.19 3.86 0.91
CA THR A 178 -2.23 2.94 0.46
C THR A 178 -2.88 3.40 -0.85
N TRP A 179 -3.10 4.70 -1.03
CA TRP A 179 -3.57 5.27 -2.30
C TRP A 179 -2.54 5.12 -3.42
N ALA A 180 -1.26 5.40 -3.17
CA ALA A 180 -0.19 5.20 -4.15
C ALA A 180 -0.12 3.75 -4.63
N GLN A 181 -0.32 2.76 -3.74
CA GLN A 181 -0.42 1.35 -4.12
C GLN A 181 -1.68 1.05 -4.95
N VAL A 182 -2.87 1.56 -4.56
CA VAL A 182 -4.13 1.43 -5.34
C VAL A 182 -4.00 1.96 -6.77
N LEU A 183 -3.25 3.04 -6.97
CA LEU A 183 -2.98 3.66 -8.27
C LEU A 183 -1.90 2.93 -9.09
N GLY A 184 -1.18 1.97 -8.50
CA GLY A 184 -0.08 1.25 -9.18
C GLY A 184 1.25 1.99 -9.20
N CYS A 185 1.46 2.89 -8.24
CA CYS A 185 2.75 3.55 -8.02
C CYS A 185 3.62 2.78 -7.02
N GLY A 186 3.03 1.91 -6.19
CA GLY A 186 3.75 1.04 -5.25
C GLY A 186 4.63 0.00 -5.95
N TYR A 187 5.83 -0.20 -5.39
CA TYR A 187 6.75 -1.28 -5.74
C TYR A 187 6.60 -2.47 -4.77
N ASP A 188 6.27 -2.18 -3.51
CA ASP A 188 5.98 -3.16 -2.49
C ASP A 188 4.47 -3.32 -2.23
N PHE A 189 4.13 -4.52 -1.74
CA PHE A 189 2.89 -4.94 -1.11
C PHE A 189 1.60 -5.03 -1.99
N PRO A 190 0.97 -6.22 -2.01
CA PRO A 190 -0.19 -6.48 -1.18
C PRO A 190 -1.15 -5.36 -0.72
N ILE A 191 -1.69 -4.52 -1.61
CA ILE A 191 -2.72 -3.47 -1.31
C ILE A 191 -3.73 -3.86 -0.21
N TRP A 192 -4.29 -5.08 -0.24
CA TRP A 192 -5.33 -5.47 0.73
C TRP A 192 -4.83 -5.80 2.14
N ARG A 193 -3.50 -5.85 2.41
CA ARG A 193 -2.94 -5.87 3.78
C ARG A 193 -3.23 -4.60 4.56
N LEU A 194 -3.52 -3.49 3.87
CA LEU A 194 -3.49 -2.15 4.44
C LEU A 194 -4.83 -1.66 4.97
N SER A 195 -5.93 -2.39 4.71
CA SER A 195 -7.31 -1.97 5.03
C SER A 195 -7.47 -1.48 6.47
N GLY A 196 -7.20 -2.35 7.45
CA GLY A 196 -7.40 -2.03 8.88
C GLY A 196 -6.66 -0.77 9.34
N ARG A 197 -5.34 -0.69 9.13
CA ARG A 197 -4.53 0.48 9.54
C ARG A 197 -4.94 1.77 8.82
N THR A 198 -5.40 1.65 7.57
CA THR A 198 -5.78 2.79 6.73
C THR A 198 -7.17 3.29 7.06
N GLU A 199 -8.08 2.40 7.43
CA GLU A 199 -9.41 2.72 7.94
C GLU A 199 -9.31 3.36 9.34
N GLU A 200 -8.42 2.87 10.22
CA GLU A 200 -8.05 3.53 11.48
C GLU A 200 -7.47 4.94 11.23
N ALA A 201 -6.49 5.07 10.33
CA ALA A 201 -5.85 6.34 10.00
C ALA A 201 -6.83 7.35 9.38
N ALA A 202 -7.62 6.96 8.37
CA ALA A 202 -8.60 7.84 7.74
C ALA A 202 -9.71 8.26 8.73
N SER A 203 -10.15 7.35 9.62
CA SER A 203 -11.10 7.68 10.69
C SER A 203 -10.51 8.71 11.66
N SER A 204 -9.23 8.58 12.03
CA SER A 204 -8.54 9.54 12.91
C SER A 204 -8.41 10.95 12.29
N LEU A 205 -8.54 11.05 10.96
CA LEU A 205 -8.53 12.30 10.19
C LEU A 205 -9.95 12.86 9.92
N ASN A 206 -11.01 12.14 10.29
CA ASN A 206 -12.40 12.34 9.82
C ASN A 206 -12.54 12.30 8.27
N LEU A 207 -11.65 11.60 7.55
CA LEU A 207 -11.64 11.56 6.10
C LEU A 207 -12.68 10.55 5.57
N LEU A 208 -13.89 11.04 5.27
CA LEU A 208 -15.01 10.17 4.94
C LEU A 208 -14.82 9.46 3.60
N TRP A 209 -15.53 8.34 3.46
CA TRP A 209 -15.48 7.47 2.28
C TRP A 209 -15.60 8.18 0.93
N GLY A 210 -16.55 9.12 0.81
CA GLY A 210 -16.75 9.89 -0.42
C GLY A 210 -15.61 10.87 -0.74
N ASP A 211 -14.90 11.33 0.29
CA ASP A 211 -13.76 12.25 0.16
C ASP A 211 -12.53 11.48 -0.33
N GLN A 212 -12.31 10.27 0.17
CA GLN A 212 -11.23 9.38 -0.29
C GLN A 212 -11.35 9.07 -1.79
N LEU A 213 -12.54 8.70 -2.28
CA LEU A 213 -12.80 8.49 -3.71
C LEU A 213 -12.50 9.75 -4.54
N ARG A 214 -13.05 10.89 -4.12
CA ARG A 214 -12.92 12.20 -4.79
C ARG A 214 -11.47 12.70 -4.86
N LEU A 215 -10.69 12.48 -3.80
CA LEU A 215 -9.28 12.82 -3.76
C LEU A 215 -8.43 11.86 -4.59
N LEU A 216 -8.69 10.55 -4.53
CA LEU A 216 -7.99 9.53 -5.32
C LEU A 216 -8.15 9.75 -6.83
N GLU A 217 -9.38 10.01 -7.32
CA GLU A 217 -9.64 10.34 -8.73
C GLU A 217 -8.90 11.60 -9.20
N SER A 218 -8.67 12.55 -8.28
CA SER A 218 -7.99 13.81 -8.57
C SER A 218 -6.47 13.68 -8.51
N LEU A 219 -5.96 12.83 -7.62
CA LEU A 219 -4.56 12.43 -7.48
C LEU A 219 -4.07 11.60 -8.67
N ASP A 220 -4.88 10.65 -9.16
CA ASP A 220 -4.54 9.78 -10.30
C ASP A 220 -4.19 10.54 -11.59
N ARG A 221 -4.81 11.70 -11.81
CA ARG A 221 -4.49 12.59 -12.93
C ARG A 221 -3.16 13.31 -12.72
N GLU A 222 -2.98 13.92 -11.54
CA GLU A 222 -1.78 14.69 -11.20
C GLU A 222 -0.51 13.81 -11.20
N ILE A 223 -0.63 12.55 -10.75
CA ILE A 223 0.48 11.57 -10.77
C ILE A 223 0.96 11.27 -12.18
N VAL A 224 0.06 11.16 -13.18
CA VAL A 224 0.47 10.87 -14.56
C VAL A 224 1.30 12.02 -15.12
N ASP A 225 0.86 13.26 -14.90
CA ASP A 225 1.58 14.45 -15.35
C ASP A 225 2.97 14.56 -14.67
N LEU A 226 3.04 14.29 -13.36
CA LEU A 226 4.30 14.39 -12.61
C LEU A 226 5.26 13.22 -12.91
N ALA A 227 4.75 12.01 -13.12
CA ALA A 227 5.54 10.86 -13.53
C ALA A 227 6.18 11.07 -14.90
N LEU A 228 5.45 11.66 -15.85
CA LEU A 228 5.99 12.07 -17.15
C LEU A 228 7.06 13.16 -17.01
N GLU A 229 6.90 14.12 -16.10
CA GLU A 229 7.89 15.19 -15.85
C GLU A 229 9.22 14.64 -15.31
N PHE A 230 9.18 13.68 -14.38
CA PHE A 230 10.37 13.09 -13.77
C PHE A 230 10.92 11.84 -14.51
N GLY A 231 10.31 11.42 -15.62
CA GLY A 231 10.71 10.21 -16.35
C GLY A 231 10.47 8.91 -15.58
N VAL A 232 9.53 8.94 -14.63
CA VAL A 232 9.21 7.86 -13.71
C VAL A 232 8.13 6.93 -14.32
N PRO A 233 8.36 5.61 -14.41
CA PRO A 233 7.38 4.67 -14.92
C PRO A 233 6.30 4.36 -13.87
N VAL A 234 5.08 4.86 -14.07
CA VAL A 234 3.89 4.43 -13.30
C VAL A 234 3.27 3.21 -13.98
N SER A 235 3.34 2.06 -13.32
CA SER A 235 2.88 0.77 -13.85
C SER A 235 1.52 0.40 -13.23
N ARG A 236 0.43 0.98 -13.74
CA ARG A 236 -0.94 0.67 -13.29
C ARG A 236 -1.22 -0.84 -13.45
N PRO A 237 -1.35 -1.63 -12.36
CA PRO A 237 -1.60 -3.07 -12.49
C PRO A 237 -3.00 -3.26 -13.07
N SER A 238 -3.10 -3.93 -14.21
CA SER A 238 -4.35 -4.16 -14.92
C SER A 238 -5.21 -5.21 -14.19
N ILE A 239 -6.47 -4.89 -13.92
CA ILE A 239 -7.48 -5.92 -13.59
C ILE A 239 -7.91 -6.52 -14.93
N GLU A 240 -7.11 -7.47 -15.40
CA GLU A 240 -7.31 -8.17 -16.66
C GLU A 240 -8.39 -9.24 -16.51
N ALA A 241 -9.59 -8.91 -16.96
CA ALA A 241 -10.54 -9.92 -17.42
C ALA A 241 -10.93 -9.56 -18.88
N PRO A 242 -10.87 -10.51 -19.83
CA PRO A 242 -11.21 -10.23 -21.22
C PRO A 242 -12.68 -9.86 -21.42
N GLY A 243 -12.94 -8.81 -22.20
CA GLY A 243 -14.28 -8.51 -22.74
C GLY A 243 -15.25 -7.72 -21.84
N LEU A 244 -14.77 -7.13 -20.75
CA LEU A 244 -15.58 -6.36 -19.78
C LEU A 244 -16.11 -5.04 -20.38
N GLY A 245 -17.43 -4.79 -20.23
CA GLY A 245 -18.18 -3.70 -20.84
C GLY A 245 -18.60 -2.61 -19.84
N GLU A 246 -19.90 -2.49 -19.55
CA GLU A 246 -20.42 -1.62 -18.48
C GLU A 246 -20.16 -2.27 -17.11
N ARG A 247 -18.89 -2.22 -16.70
CA ARG A 247 -18.31 -3.06 -15.63
C ARG A 247 -19.05 -2.92 -14.31
N ALA A 248 -19.59 -4.02 -13.79
CA ALA A 248 -19.98 -4.12 -12.38
C ALA A 248 -19.20 -5.25 -11.68
N ALA A 249 -18.75 -4.95 -10.47
CA ALA A 249 -18.12 -5.92 -9.57
C ALA A 249 -19.11 -6.27 -8.47
N LEU A 250 -19.20 -7.54 -8.14
CA LEU A 250 -20.03 -8.07 -7.06
C LEU A 250 -19.12 -8.51 -5.93
N TRP A 251 -19.40 -8.08 -4.70
CA TRP A 251 -18.71 -8.57 -3.51
C TRP A 251 -19.66 -9.43 -2.68
N VAL A 252 -19.24 -10.66 -2.41
CA VAL A 252 -19.96 -11.68 -1.66
C VAL A 252 -19.08 -12.07 -0.47
N SER A 253 -19.59 -11.93 0.75
CA SER A 253 -18.94 -12.47 1.95
C SER A 253 -19.72 -13.67 2.46
N LEU A 254 -19.04 -14.80 2.65
CA LEU A 254 -19.67 -16.00 3.23
C LEU A 254 -19.75 -15.97 4.76
N HIS A 255 -19.20 -14.92 5.40
CA HIS A 255 -19.14 -14.79 6.86
C HIS A 255 -19.67 -13.45 7.38
N GLY A 256 -20.33 -12.66 6.52
CA GLY A 256 -20.94 -11.38 6.92
C GLY A 256 -19.95 -10.25 7.19
N SER A 257 -18.70 -10.36 6.71
CA SER A 257 -17.82 -9.20 6.56
C SER A 257 -18.41 -8.24 5.53
N GLU A 258 -18.55 -6.97 5.88
CA GLU A 258 -18.71 -5.95 4.84
C GLU A 258 -17.43 -5.88 4.00
N PRO A 259 -17.52 -5.58 2.69
CA PRO A 259 -16.35 -5.37 1.85
C PRO A 259 -15.49 -4.27 2.47
N THR A 260 -14.18 -4.52 2.60
CA THR A 260 -13.28 -3.48 3.08
C THR A 260 -13.48 -2.20 2.24
N PRO A 261 -13.63 -1.03 2.87
CA PRO A 261 -13.59 0.25 2.19
C PRO A 261 -12.48 0.29 1.13
N LEU A 262 -11.26 -0.09 1.48
CA LEU A 262 -10.13 -0.12 0.54
C LEU A 262 -10.37 -1.00 -0.72
N GLY A 263 -10.95 -2.20 -0.56
CA GLY A 263 -11.31 -3.06 -1.70
C GLY A 263 -12.37 -2.42 -2.60
N THR A 264 -13.36 -1.76 -2.00
CA THR A 264 -14.37 -0.96 -2.71
C THR A 264 -13.75 0.24 -3.44
N LEU A 265 -12.66 0.82 -2.91
CA LEU A 265 -11.96 1.99 -3.44
C LEU A 265 -11.33 1.65 -4.79
N LEU A 266 -10.53 0.59 -4.79
CA LEU A 266 -9.81 0.09 -5.96
C LEU A 266 -10.78 -0.22 -7.09
N LEU A 267 -11.85 -0.98 -6.82
CA LEU A 267 -12.81 -1.40 -7.83
C LEU A 267 -13.55 -0.21 -8.45
N ARG A 268 -14.05 0.73 -7.63
CA ARG A 268 -14.73 1.94 -8.13
C ARG A 268 -13.78 2.80 -8.95
N HIS A 269 -12.56 3.00 -8.48
CA HIS A 269 -11.52 3.73 -9.21
C HIS A 269 -11.13 3.03 -10.54
N ARG A 270 -11.19 1.69 -10.63
CA ARG A 270 -11.00 0.94 -11.89
C ARG A 270 -12.27 0.85 -12.77
N GLY A 271 -13.28 1.68 -12.48
CA GLY A 271 -14.50 1.83 -13.26
C GLY A 271 -15.57 0.77 -13.01
N PHE A 272 -15.44 -0.06 -11.98
CA PHE A 272 -16.45 -1.05 -11.63
C PHE A 272 -17.52 -0.45 -10.72
N ARG A 273 -18.80 -0.59 -11.09
CA ARG A 273 -19.91 -0.39 -10.16
C ARG A 273 -19.93 -1.53 -9.15
N VAL A 274 -19.42 -1.29 -7.94
CA VAL A 274 -19.44 -2.27 -6.83
C VAL A 274 -20.87 -2.44 -6.28
N ILE A 275 -21.33 -3.68 -6.26
CA ILE A 275 -22.56 -4.16 -5.61
C ILE A 275 -22.13 -5.06 -4.44
N HIS A 276 -22.74 -4.90 -3.27
CA HIS A 276 -22.51 -5.74 -2.09
C HIS A 276 -23.72 -6.65 -1.83
N ILE A 277 -23.48 -7.92 -1.52
CA ILE A 277 -24.50 -8.90 -1.11
C ILE A 277 -24.30 -9.30 0.35
N ALA A 278 -25.32 -9.11 1.18
CA ALA A 278 -25.34 -9.52 2.59
C ALA A 278 -26.08 -10.86 2.86
N SER A 279 -26.81 -11.41 1.87
CA SER A 279 -27.42 -12.75 1.87
C SER A 279 -27.68 -13.18 0.43
N THR A 280 -27.36 -14.43 0.10
CA THR A 280 -27.48 -14.99 -1.26
C THR A 280 -28.94 -15.06 -1.72
N ASP A 281 -29.86 -15.38 -0.80
CA ASP A 281 -31.29 -15.66 -1.00
C ASP A 281 -32.12 -14.57 -1.72
N SER A 282 -31.52 -13.39 -1.99
CA SER A 282 -32.26 -12.14 -2.17
C SER A 282 -31.94 -11.34 -3.45
N ILE A 283 -30.95 -11.73 -4.26
CA ILE A 283 -30.44 -10.87 -5.35
C ILE A 283 -30.27 -11.63 -6.68
N GLN A 284 -30.79 -11.04 -7.77
CA GLN A 284 -30.36 -11.32 -9.14
C GLN A 284 -29.50 -10.15 -9.66
N PRO A 285 -28.16 -10.22 -9.62
CA PRO A 285 -27.26 -9.18 -10.12
C PRO A 285 -27.11 -9.33 -11.64
N ARG A 286 -28.12 -8.86 -12.39
CA ARG A 286 -28.27 -8.99 -13.86
C ARG A 286 -27.17 -8.33 -14.71
N GLU A 287 -26.11 -7.83 -14.10
CA GLU A 287 -25.11 -6.93 -14.71
C GLU A 287 -23.69 -7.15 -14.13
N ALA A 288 -23.47 -8.12 -13.23
CA ALA A 288 -22.13 -8.40 -12.69
C ALA A 288 -21.24 -9.11 -13.72
N GLU A 289 -20.00 -8.64 -13.89
CA GLU A 289 -18.99 -9.24 -14.77
C GLU A 289 -17.78 -9.80 -13.99
N LEU A 290 -17.53 -9.28 -12.78
CA LEU A 290 -16.52 -9.74 -11.84
C LEU A 290 -17.20 -10.07 -10.51
N VAL A 291 -16.99 -11.27 -9.97
CA VAL A 291 -17.54 -11.75 -8.69
C VAL A 291 -16.38 -12.04 -7.76
N LEU A 292 -16.29 -11.24 -6.69
CA LEU A 292 -15.30 -11.32 -5.63
C LEU A 292 -15.92 -12.05 -4.44
N ILE A 293 -15.31 -13.15 -4.03
CA ILE A 293 -15.76 -13.95 -2.88
C ILE A 293 -14.72 -13.80 -1.77
N ASP A 294 -15.13 -13.16 -0.67
CA ASP A 294 -14.37 -13.07 0.57
C ASP A 294 -14.68 -14.31 1.43
N SER A 295 -13.75 -15.27 1.42
CA SER A 295 -13.83 -16.46 2.25
C SER A 295 -12.44 -17.07 2.49
N PRO A 296 -11.98 -17.14 3.74
CA PRO A 296 -10.77 -17.88 4.11
C PRO A 296 -10.92 -19.40 4.00
N TRP A 297 -12.11 -19.93 3.69
CA TRP A 297 -12.48 -21.34 3.91
C TRP A 297 -13.26 -22.03 2.78
N ALA A 298 -13.73 -21.30 1.76
CA ALA A 298 -14.57 -21.89 0.71
C ALA A 298 -13.75 -22.82 -0.20
N GLU A 299 -14.25 -24.03 -0.41
CA GLU A 299 -13.68 -24.97 -1.36
C GLU A 299 -14.08 -24.59 -2.81
N PRO A 300 -13.26 -24.89 -3.83
CA PRO A 300 -13.53 -24.45 -5.22
C PRO A 300 -14.88 -24.94 -5.79
N GLU A 301 -15.40 -26.05 -5.28
CA GLU A 301 -16.69 -26.63 -5.68
C GLU A 301 -17.86 -25.80 -5.13
N GLU A 302 -17.82 -25.44 -3.84
CA GLU A 302 -18.79 -24.53 -3.21
C GLU A 302 -18.82 -23.16 -3.89
N VAL A 303 -17.65 -22.71 -4.40
CA VAL A 303 -17.49 -21.45 -5.14
C VAL A 303 -18.15 -21.51 -6.52
N VAL A 304 -18.14 -22.66 -7.22
CA VAL A 304 -18.86 -22.82 -8.49
C VAL A 304 -20.36 -22.76 -8.25
N ASP A 305 -20.88 -23.57 -7.32
CA ASP A 305 -22.32 -23.64 -7.03
C ASP A 305 -22.86 -22.28 -6.60
N LEU A 306 -22.13 -21.55 -5.73
CA LEU A 306 -22.45 -20.19 -5.30
C LEU A 306 -22.46 -19.17 -6.44
N VAL A 307 -21.52 -19.29 -7.40
CA VAL A 307 -21.47 -18.38 -8.56
C VAL A 307 -22.63 -18.67 -9.53
N ASP A 308 -22.97 -19.94 -9.76
CA ASP A 308 -24.12 -20.29 -10.61
C ASP A 308 -25.48 -20.00 -9.93
N GLU A 309 -25.57 -20.01 -8.58
CA GLU A 309 -26.73 -19.47 -7.84
C GLU A 309 -26.88 -17.96 -8.05
N ILE A 310 -25.77 -17.21 -7.92
CA ILE A 310 -25.77 -15.75 -7.90
C ILE A 310 -25.84 -15.14 -9.32
N VAL A 311 -25.16 -15.69 -10.33
CA VAL A 311 -25.18 -15.19 -11.72
C VAL A 311 -25.54 -16.28 -12.75
N PRO A 312 -26.70 -16.96 -12.61
CA PRO A 312 -27.06 -18.14 -13.38
C PRO A 312 -27.01 -17.93 -14.89
N GLY A 313 -26.31 -18.85 -15.58
CA GLY A 313 -26.23 -18.89 -17.04
C GLY A 313 -25.41 -17.77 -17.67
N ARG A 314 -24.42 -17.22 -16.94
CA ARG A 314 -23.58 -16.10 -17.42
C ARG A 314 -22.09 -16.40 -17.29
N ARG A 315 -21.30 -15.80 -18.18
CA ARG A 315 -19.85 -15.70 -17.99
C ARG A 315 -19.55 -14.58 -17.00
N ALA A 316 -19.13 -14.95 -15.80
CA ALA A 316 -18.52 -14.06 -14.83
C ALA A 316 -17.04 -14.41 -14.64
N SER A 317 -16.25 -13.41 -14.26
CA SER A 317 -14.89 -13.57 -13.77
C SER A 317 -14.95 -13.86 -12.27
N VAL A 318 -14.46 -15.02 -11.82
CA VAL A 318 -14.52 -15.42 -10.40
C VAL A 318 -13.18 -15.17 -9.72
N ALA A 319 -13.24 -14.55 -8.55
CA ALA A 319 -12.09 -14.01 -7.84
C ALA A 319 -12.16 -14.33 -6.34
N LEU A 320 -11.34 -15.28 -5.89
CA LEU A 320 -11.27 -15.67 -4.49
C LEU A 320 -10.30 -14.79 -3.69
N LEU A 321 -10.84 -13.99 -2.79
CA LEU A 321 -10.08 -13.33 -1.73
C LEU A 321 -9.86 -14.35 -0.61
N SER A 322 -8.66 -14.94 -0.61
CA SER A 322 -8.25 -15.96 0.35
C SER A 322 -7.20 -15.42 1.34
N ASP A 323 -7.22 -15.94 2.56
CA ASP A 323 -6.20 -15.73 3.59
C ASP A 323 -5.21 -16.92 3.62
N PRO A 324 -3.98 -16.77 3.10
CA PRO A 324 -2.90 -17.72 3.22
C PRO A 324 -2.27 -17.61 4.62
N ARG A 325 -2.99 -18.17 5.60
CA ARG A 325 -2.55 -18.39 6.99
C ARG A 325 -1.10 -18.91 7.02
N PRO A 326 -0.13 -18.16 7.59
CA PRO A 326 1.28 -18.57 7.60
C PRO A 326 1.60 -19.77 8.50
N ASP A 327 0.67 -20.16 9.39
CA ASP A 327 0.99 -20.81 10.66
C ASP A 327 0.06 -21.98 11.07
N GLN A 328 -1.07 -22.24 10.39
CA GLN A 328 -1.93 -23.41 10.66
C GLN A 328 -1.34 -24.77 10.23
N CYS A 329 -0.02 -24.86 10.20
CA CYS A 329 0.77 -26.09 10.12
C CYS A 329 0.61 -26.98 11.38
N MET A 330 0.10 -26.45 12.51
CA MET A 330 0.06 -27.20 13.78
C MET A 330 -1.30 -27.24 14.52
N ARG A 331 -1.96 -28.40 14.31
CA ARG A 331 -2.79 -29.17 15.28
C ARG A 331 -4.25 -28.70 15.51
N ARG A 332 -5.17 -29.61 15.15
CA ARG A 332 -6.58 -29.62 15.61
C ARG A 332 -6.67 -29.54 17.16
N ARG A 333 -7.78 -29.00 17.67
CA ARG A 333 -8.75 -29.77 18.49
C ARG A 333 -10.03 -29.03 18.86
N ASP A 334 -11.04 -29.84 19.14
CA ASP A 334 -12.29 -29.52 19.81
C ASP A 334 -12.04 -29.09 21.26
N THR A 335 -12.80 -28.13 21.79
CA THR A 335 -13.48 -28.16 23.11
C THR A 335 -14.26 -26.87 23.36
N GLU A 336 -15.18 -26.91 24.32
CA GLU A 336 -16.07 -25.79 24.68
C GLU A 336 -15.33 -24.70 25.48
N SER A 337 -15.78 -23.44 25.33
CA SER A 337 -15.33 -22.27 26.10
C SER A 337 -13.83 -21.89 26.02
N GLY A 338 -13.45 -21.15 24.99
CA GLY A 338 -12.15 -20.46 24.92
C GLY A 338 -12.15 -19.37 23.85
N ILE A 339 -11.99 -18.10 24.26
CA ILE A 339 -11.89 -16.96 23.33
C ILE A 339 -10.55 -17.06 22.60
N CYS A 340 -10.58 -17.43 21.31
CA CYS A 340 -9.39 -17.48 20.46
C CYS A 340 -9.14 -16.12 19.81
N GLY A 341 -7.87 -15.69 19.77
CA GLY A 341 -7.47 -14.35 19.31
C GLY A 341 -7.63 -14.12 17.80
N ILE A 342 -7.78 -12.85 17.44
CA ILE A 342 -8.00 -12.36 16.07
C ILE A 342 -6.82 -12.68 15.14
N PRO A 343 -7.06 -13.29 13.97
CA PRO A 343 -6.20 -13.19 12.80
C PRO A 343 -6.91 -12.36 11.71
N ARG A 344 -6.63 -11.05 11.65
CA ARG A 344 -6.96 -10.22 10.47
C ARG A 344 -5.82 -10.37 9.47
N LEU A 345 -6.03 -11.12 8.40
CA LEU A 345 -5.03 -11.31 7.33
C LEU A 345 -5.71 -11.24 5.96
N PHE A 346 -5.29 -10.25 5.18
CA PHE A 346 -5.73 -9.99 3.81
C PHE A 346 -4.47 -9.73 3.00
N THR A 347 -4.11 -10.59 2.04
CA THR A 347 -2.71 -10.72 1.60
C THR A 347 -2.53 -10.58 0.08
N ALA A 348 -2.75 -9.37 -0.42
CA ALA A 348 -2.88 -9.03 -1.90
C ALA A 348 -5.38 -9.04 -3.57
N PHE A 349 -5.53 -9.06 -4.94
CA PHE A 349 -6.39 -10.01 -5.64
C PHE A 349 -5.46 -11.11 -6.20
N ASP A 350 -5.14 -12.11 -5.38
CA ASP A 350 -4.39 -13.31 -5.81
C ASP A 350 -5.40 -14.25 -6.49
N LEU A 351 -5.77 -13.84 -7.70
CA LEU A 351 -6.94 -14.33 -8.41
C LEU A 351 -6.81 -15.81 -8.75
N ARG A 352 -7.30 -16.66 -7.87
CA ARG A 352 -7.67 -18.04 -8.21
C ARG A 352 -8.89 -18.02 -9.10
N TRP A 353 -8.62 -17.87 -10.39
CA TRP A 353 -9.56 -18.05 -11.48
C TRP A 353 -10.11 -19.47 -11.45
N VAL A 354 -11.29 -19.63 -10.87
CA VAL A 354 -12.17 -20.75 -11.20
C VAL A 354 -12.56 -20.54 -12.67
N GLU A 355 -12.24 -21.50 -13.54
CA GLU A 355 -12.34 -21.29 -15.00
C GLU A 355 -13.77 -20.88 -15.41
N SER A 356 -13.87 -19.82 -16.20
CA SER A 356 -15.14 -19.16 -16.56
C SER A 356 -16.19 -20.15 -17.07
N CYS A 357 -17.16 -20.48 -16.21
CA CYS A 357 -18.01 -21.66 -16.35
C CYS A 357 -18.72 -21.73 -17.71
N PRO A 358 -18.35 -22.68 -18.59
CA PRO A 358 -19.03 -22.92 -19.85
C PRO A 358 -19.91 -24.16 -19.69
N VAL A 359 -21.06 -24.00 -19.02
CA VAL A 359 -22.05 -25.08 -18.87
C VAL A 359 -22.57 -25.48 -20.26
N ASN A 360 -21.97 -26.53 -20.83
CA ASN A 360 -22.32 -27.03 -22.14
C ASN A 360 -23.54 -27.94 -22.04
N SER A 361 -24.64 -27.45 -22.65
CA SER A 361 -25.86 -28.18 -23.07
C SER A 361 -26.64 -28.97 -22.03
#